data_AF-A0A699UCX3-F1
#
_entry.id   AF-A0A699UCX3-F1
#
_cell.length_a   1.000
_cell.length_b   1.000
_cell.length_c   1.000
_cell.angle_alpha   90.00
_cell.angle_beta   90.00
_cell.angle_gamma   90.00
#
_symmetry.space_group_name_H-M   'P 1'
#
loop_
_entity.id
_entity.type
_entity.pdbx_description
1 polymer ?
#
loop_
_entity_poly.entity_id
_entity_poly.type
_entity_poly.pdbx_seq_one_letter_code
_entity_poly.pdbx_strand_id
1 'polypeptide(L)'
;IISALQARTLLSHGCEGFLATIHDMTSGVPSIHDQPIVSEFLDVFLDKLPGIPPVRKVEFNIELIPWSEPISKAPYRMAPIELKELKDQL
;
A
#
# COMPACT_ATOMS: atom_id res chain seq x y z
N ILE A 1 20.73 3.06 36.33
CA ILE A 1 20.62 1.81 35.53
C ILE A 1 21.06 0.68 36.45
N ILE A 2 20.17 -0.28 36.75
CA ILE A 2 20.52 -1.47 37.54
C ILE A 2 20.73 -2.66 36.60
N SER A 3 21.50 -3.65 37.04
CA SER A 3 21.66 -4.89 36.26
C SER A 3 20.37 -5.73 36.27
N ALA A 4 20.22 -6.59 35.25
CA ALA A 4 19.09 -7.52 35.15
C ALA A 4 19.00 -8.48 36.35
N LEU A 5 20.15 -8.90 36.91
CA LEU A 5 20.21 -9.75 38.10
C LEU A 5 19.63 -9.04 39.32
N GLN A 6 19.97 -7.76 39.52
CA GLN A 6 19.44 -6.96 40.62
C GLN A 6 17.95 -6.66 40.45
N ALA A 7 17.50 -6.37 39.22
CA ALA A 7 16.08 -6.20 38.92
C ALA A 7 15.29 -7.46 39.26
N ARG A 8 15.81 -8.65 38.89
CA ARG A 8 15.18 -9.94 39.20
C ARG A 8 15.04 -10.17 40.69
N THR A 9 16.08 -9.86 41.47
CA THR A 9 16.03 -9.98 42.94
C THR A 9 14.97 -9.05 43.54
N LEU A 10 14.88 -7.79 43.10
CA LEU A 10 13.87 -6.85 43.59
C LEU A 10 12.44 -7.30 43.26
N LEU A 11 12.19 -7.81 42.05
CA LEU A 11 10.91 -8.40 41.66
C LEU A 11 10.56 -9.60 42.56
N SER A 12 11.53 -10.47 42.88
CA SER A 12 11.31 -11.61 43.78
C SER A 12 11.00 -11.22 45.23
N HIS A 13 11.35 -9.99 45.63
CA HIS A 13 11.00 -9.42 46.93
C HIS A 13 9.67 -8.65 46.93
N GLY A 14 8.88 -8.76 45.85
CA GLY A 14 7.53 -8.20 45.77
C GLY A 14 7.47 -6.76 45.26
N CYS A 15 8.56 -6.20 44.73
CA CYS A 15 8.51 -4.92 44.04
C CYS A 15 7.79 -5.08 42.68
N GLU A 16 6.96 -4.11 42.31
CA GLU A 16 6.38 -4.02 40.96
C GLU A 16 7.42 -3.51 39.95
N GLY A 17 7.44 -4.12 38.77
CA GLY A 17 8.28 -3.68 37.65
C GLY A 17 7.43 -3.44 36.41
N PHE A 18 7.79 -2.41 35.67
CA PHE A 18 7.16 -2.05 34.40
C PHE A 18 8.19 -2.18 33.28
N LEU A 19 7.77 -2.79 32.18
CA LEU A 19 8.55 -2.82 30.95
C LEU A 19 8.23 -1.57 30.13
N ALA A 20 9.22 -0.71 29.95
CA ALA A 20 9.14 0.40 29.01
C ALA A 20 10.01 0.07 27.80
N THR A 21 9.43 0.18 26.60
CA THR A 21 10.15 0.04 25.34
C THR A 21 10.38 1.44 24.78
N ILE A 22 11.64 1.79 24.51
CA ILE A 22 11.97 3.04 23.85
C ILE A 22 12.10 2.73 22.37
N HIS A 23 11.19 3.28 21.57
CA HIS A 23 11.30 3.25 20.11
C HIS A 23 11.95 4.55 19.64
N ASP A 24 13.03 4.43 18.89
CA ASP A 24 13.68 5.58 18.28
C ASP A 24 12.87 6.08 17.08
N MET A 25 12.18 7.20 17.27
CA MET A 25 11.39 7.86 16.24
C MET A 25 12.25 8.70 15.27
N THR A 26 13.58 8.74 15.47
CA THR A 26 14.51 9.42 14.56
C THR A 26 14.96 8.54 13.40
N SER A 27 14.61 7.24 13.43
CA SER A 27 14.62 6.42 12.21
C SER A 27 13.73 7.10 11.17
N GLY A 28 14.28 7.34 9.99
CA GLY A 28 13.62 8.11 8.93
C GLY A 28 12.21 7.58 8.65
N VAL A 29 11.36 8.43 8.06
CA VAL A 29 9.95 8.12 7.71
C VAL A 29 9.84 6.66 7.25
N PRO A 30 9.08 5.81 7.97
CA PRO A 30 8.96 4.40 7.63
C PRO A 30 8.57 4.25 6.17
N SER A 31 9.30 3.39 5.46
CA SER A 31 8.93 3.04 4.10
C SER A 31 7.58 2.34 4.12
N ILE A 32 6.76 2.51 3.08
CA ILE A 32 5.53 1.74 2.92
C ILE A 32 5.81 0.23 2.95
N HIS A 33 7.01 -0.18 2.54
CA HIS A 33 7.48 -1.56 2.55
C HIS A 33 7.77 -2.10 3.97
N ASP A 34 7.92 -1.24 4.97
CA ASP A 34 8.09 -1.65 6.37
C ASP A 34 6.78 -2.11 7.00
N GLN A 35 5.64 -1.86 6.34
CA GLN A 35 4.34 -2.30 6.82
C GLN A 35 4.18 -3.81 6.56
N PRO A 36 3.83 -4.62 7.58
CA PRO A 36 3.77 -6.08 7.45
C PRO A 36 2.90 -6.58 6.30
N ILE A 37 1.79 -5.90 6.05
CA ILE A 37 0.90 -6.27 4.93
C ILE A 37 1.51 -5.94 3.57
N VAL A 38 2.36 -4.93 3.46
CA VAL A 38 2.98 -4.56 2.17
C VAL A 38 4.16 -5.49 1.89
N SER A 39 4.91 -5.89 2.92
CA SER A 39 6.01 -6.85 2.77
C SER A 39 5.53 -8.25 2.39
N GLU A 40 4.31 -8.63 2.75
CA GLU A 40 3.66 -9.88 2.30
C GLU A 40 3.26 -9.87 0.81
N PHE A 41 3.07 -8.69 0.20
CA PHE A 41 2.55 -8.53 -1.17
C PHE A 41 3.43 -7.60 -2.04
N LEU A 42 4.75 -7.75 -1.96
CA LEU A 42 5.70 -6.89 -2.70
C LEU A 42 5.53 -6.96 -4.23
N ASP A 43 4.99 -8.05 -4.75
CA ASP A 43 4.67 -8.24 -6.18
C ASP A 43 3.43 -7.45 -6.63
N VAL A 44 2.56 -7.07 -5.69
CA VAL A 44 1.39 -6.20 -5.93
C VAL A 44 1.79 -4.73 -5.79
N PHE A 45 2.67 -4.40 -4.85
CA PHE A 45 3.14 -3.04 -4.56
C PHE A 45 4.46 -2.71 -5.26
N LEU A 46 4.51 -2.91 -6.58
CA LEU A 46 5.67 -2.55 -7.40
C LEU A 46 5.70 -1.05 -7.69
N ASP A 47 6.90 -0.46 -7.73
CA ASP A 47 7.12 0.94 -8.14
C ASP A 47 6.61 1.25 -9.56
N LYS A 48 6.48 0.20 -10.40
CA LYS A 48 5.93 0.27 -11.75
C LYS A 48 4.88 -0.83 -11.90
N LEU A 49 3.72 -0.46 -12.45
CA LEU A 49 2.65 -1.42 -12.74
C LEU A 49 3.10 -2.45 -13.79
N PRO A 50 2.70 -3.74 -13.67
CA PRO A 50 3.13 -4.82 -14.56
C PRO A 50 2.56 -4.76 -16.00
N GLY A 51 2.09 -3.60 -16.45
CA GLY A 51 1.49 -3.40 -17.77
C GLY A 51 0.08 -3.98 -17.88
N ILE A 52 -0.29 -4.46 -19.07
CA ILE A 52 -1.61 -5.02 -19.34
C ILE A 52 -1.79 -6.30 -18.50
N PRO A 53 -2.93 -6.47 -17.81
CA PRO A 53 -3.20 -7.69 -17.06
C PRO A 53 -3.07 -8.92 -17.97
N PRO A 54 -2.52 -10.04 -17.47
CA PRO A 54 -2.49 -11.27 -18.24
C PRO A 54 -3.90 -11.69 -18.64
N VAL A 55 -4.00 -12.49 -19.71
CA VAL A 55 -5.27 -13.06 -20.18
C VAL A 55 -5.97 -13.72 -18.99
N ARG A 56 -7.14 -13.19 -18.65
CA ARG A 56 -7.91 -13.69 -17.51
C ARG A 56 -8.54 -15.02 -17.91
N LYS A 57 -8.64 -15.96 -16.97
CA LYS A 57 -9.30 -17.26 -17.18
C LYS A 57 -10.81 -17.15 -17.41
N VAL A 58 -11.39 -16.01 -17.04
CA VAL A 58 -12.82 -15.73 -17.16
C VAL A 58 -12.98 -14.52 -18.08
N GLU A 59 -13.89 -14.66 -19.03
CA GLU A 59 -14.29 -13.58 -19.93
C GLU A 59 -15.21 -12.60 -19.20
N PHE A 60 -14.94 -11.30 -19.36
CA PHE A 60 -15.76 -10.24 -18.78
C PHE A 60 -16.77 -9.80 -19.84
N ASN A 61 -18.04 -10.09 -19.61
CA ASN A 61 -19.13 -9.63 -20.46
C ASN A 61 -19.68 -8.30 -19.92
N ILE A 62 -19.92 -7.33 -20.82
CA ILE A 62 -20.64 -6.10 -20.49
C ILE A 62 -22.12 -6.36 -20.79
N GLU A 63 -22.90 -6.58 -19.74
CA GLU A 63 -24.35 -6.73 -19.87
C GLU A 63 -24.99 -5.35 -20.04
N LEU A 64 -25.77 -5.21 -21.12
CA LEU A 64 -26.51 -4.01 -21.41
C LEU A 64 -27.95 -4.15 -20.94
N ILE A 65 -28.50 -3.07 -20.39
CA ILE A 65 -29.94 -3.00 -20.14
C ILE A 65 -30.66 -3.12 -21.50
N PRO A 66 -31.72 -3.93 -21.61
CA PRO A 66 -32.50 -4.01 -22.85
C PRO A 66 -32.87 -2.62 -23.35
N TRP A 67 -32.73 -2.39 -24.66
CA TRP A 67 -32.98 -1.11 -25.34
C TRP A 67 -31.94 0.00 -25.14
N SER A 68 -30.78 -0.29 -24.56
CA SER A 68 -29.67 0.67 -24.58
C SER A 68 -29.12 0.88 -25.99
N GLU A 69 -28.97 2.13 -26.40
CA GLU A 69 -28.30 2.50 -27.66
C GLU A 69 -26.82 2.87 -27.42
N PRO A 70 -25.93 2.68 -28.40
CA PRO A 70 -24.55 3.14 -28.31
C PRO A 70 -24.46 4.65 -28.07
N ILE A 71 -23.59 5.07 -27.14
CA ILE A 71 -23.38 6.48 -26.84
C ILE A 71 -22.26 7.02 -27.74
N SER A 72 -22.54 8.11 -28.45
CA SER A 72 -21.54 8.91 -29.16
C SER A 72 -21.52 10.32 -28.60
N LYS A 73 -20.37 10.76 -28.07
CA LYS A 73 -20.16 12.11 -27.54
C LYS A 73 -18.86 12.66 -28.10
N ALA A 74 -18.84 13.97 -28.38
CA ALA A 74 -17.61 14.64 -28.80
C ALA A 74 -16.55 14.56 -27.68
N PRO A 75 -15.26 14.35 -28.00
CA PRO A 75 -14.19 14.41 -27.01
C PRO A 75 -14.13 15.77 -26.31
N TYR A 76 -13.70 15.76 -25.05
CA TYR A 76 -13.45 17.00 -24.31
C TYR A 76 -12.26 17.76 -24.90
N ARG A 77 -12.29 19.10 -24.84
CA ARG A 77 -11.15 19.92 -25.28
C ARG A 77 -10.07 19.88 -24.21
N MET A 78 -8.95 19.25 -24.53
CA MET A 78 -7.75 19.18 -23.70
C MET A 78 -6.67 20.12 -24.22
N ALA A 79 -5.86 20.68 -23.32
CA ALA A 79 -4.68 21.44 -23.69
C ALA A 79 -3.61 20.51 -24.31
N PRO A 80 -2.64 21.05 -25.09
CA PRO A 80 -1.59 20.24 -25.70
C PRO A 80 -0.77 19.40 -24.70
N ILE A 81 -0.59 19.88 -23.47
CA ILE A 81 0.13 19.16 -22.41
C ILE A 81 -0.66 17.94 -21.91
N GLU A 82 -1.97 18.11 -21.67
CA GLU A 82 -2.87 17.03 -21.26
C GLU A 82 -2.99 15.96 -22.34
N LEU A 83 -3.04 16.36 -23.62
CA LEU A 83 -3.04 15.42 -24.73
C LEU A 83 -1.74 14.62 -24.84
N LYS A 84 -0.60 15.24 -24.53
CA LYS A 84 0.69 14.55 -24.48
C LYS A 84 0.69 13.52 -23.35
N GLU A 85 0.26 13.90 -22.16
CA GLU A 85 0.17 13.00 -21.02
C GLU A 85 -0.80 11.84 -21.27
N LEU A 86 -1.97 12.11 -21.86
CA LEU A 86 -2.94 11.08 -22.24
C LEU A 86 -2.32 10.09 -23.24
N LYS A 87 -1.56 10.58 -24.22
CA LYS A 87 -0.87 9.73 -25.19
C LYS A 87 0.21 8.87 -24.53
N ASP A 88 0.88 9.37 -23.49
CA ASP A 88 1.89 8.59 -22.78
C ASP A 88 1.27 7.46 -21.92
N GLN A 89 -0.03 7.55 -21.60
CA GLN A 89 -0.78 6.54 -20.83
C GLN A 89 -1.46 5.46 -21.67
N LEU A 90 -1.76 5.74 -22.94
CA LEU A 90 -2.48 4.84 -23.88
C LEU A 90 -1.53 4.02 -24.74
#